data_AF-A0A2T0YYN0-F1
#
_entry.id   AF-A0A2T0YYN0-F1
#
_cell.length_a   1.000
_cell.length_b   1.000
_cell.length_c   1.000
_cell.angle_alpha   90.00
_cell.angle_beta   90.00
_cell.angle_gamma   90.00
#
_symmetry.space_group_name_H-M   'P 1'
#
loop_
_entity.id
_entity.type
_entity.pdbx_description
1 polymer ?
#
loop_
_entity_poly.entity_id
_entity_poly.type
_entity_poly.pdbx_seq_one_letter_code
_entity_poly.pdbx_strand_id
1 'polypeptide(L)'
;MCEPRGMLRRIRKVEGLESAVDHAIIASDGVRLAAYSLRPEGPVRLHIVLCHGFTNHSRRPQLVRIASRLESAGVAVTAFDFRGHGRSQGESSVGGDGELADLDAVVAHVRRTDPDAQVAVIGFSMGASVAIRHASLGQHRPDLLVSVSAVSRWYVRDSTSMRRVHWLLESRLGPVTSRLALRTRLGGPWATRPVPPIEAIAALQGIPTLLVHGDRDIYFGPDHARALQAAAPERPELWVVAGFGHAEGSMTAGLVDRIRGWLMRALDVDRTQHRLPGAVPARNSGASA
;
A
#
# COMPACT_ATOMS: atom_id res chain seq x y z
N MET A 1 33.49 17.34 40.12
CA MET A 1 33.14 17.49 38.69
C MET A 1 32.79 16.10 38.17
N CYS A 2 31.51 15.85 37.89
CA CYS A 2 31.00 14.54 37.48
C CYS A 2 30.43 14.71 36.07
N GLU A 3 31.04 14.08 35.06
CA GLU A 3 30.50 14.07 33.70
C GLU A 3 29.31 13.12 33.60
N PRO A 4 28.20 13.51 32.94
CA PRO A 4 27.07 12.63 32.75
C PRO A 4 27.34 11.65 31.60
N ARG A 5 27.37 10.36 31.92
CA ARG A 5 27.39 9.25 30.95
C ARG A 5 26.18 9.34 30.02
N GLY A 6 26.44 9.64 28.75
CA GLY A 6 25.45 9.58 27.68
C GLY A 6 24.85 8.18 27.57
N MET A 7 23.56 8.06 27.86
CA MET A 7 22.77 6.85 27.58
C MET A 7 22.57 6.75 26.06
N LEU A 8 23.56 6.18 25.37
CA LEU A 8 23.43 5.76 23.97
C LEU A 8 22.31 4.72 23.91
N ARG A 9 21.12 5.17 23.52
CA ARG A 9 19.95 4.34 23.30
C ARG A 9 20.27 3.41 22.12
N ARG A 10 20.69 2.18 22.42
CA ARG A 10 20.88 1.10 21.43
C ARG A 10 19.63 1.07 20.54
N ILE A 11 19.79 1.48 19.28
CA ILE A 11 18.76 1.31 18.25
C ILE A 11 18.62 -0.20 18.12
N ARG A 12 17.51 -0.77 18.61
CA ARG A 12 17.22 -2.19 18.40
C ARG A 12 17.15 -2.42 16.90
N LYS A 13 18.07 -3.24 16.38
CA LYS A 13 18.00 -3.76 15.00
C LYS A 13 16.65 -4.45 14.88
N VAL A 14 15.86 -4.07 13.87
CA VAL A 14 14.58 -4.73 13.60
C VAL A 14 14.92 -5.94 12.75
N GLU A 15 14.71 -7.14 13.28
CA GLU A 15 14.93 -8.40 12.56
C GLU A 15 14.14 -8.41 11.25
N GLY A 16 14.77 -8.83 10.16
CA GLY A 16 14.19 -8.87 8.81
C GLY A 16 14.47 -7.62 7.96
N LEU A 17 15.28 -6.67 8.45
CA LEU A 17 15.73 -5.48 7.72
C LEU A 17 17.26 -5.39 7.62
N GLU A 18 17.97 -6.52 7.71
CA GLU A 18 19.43 -6.58 7.66
C GLU A 18 19.98 -6.10 6.31
N SER A 19 19.29 -6.42 5.22
CA SER A 19 19.62 -6.02 3.85
C SER A 19 18.87 -4.77 3.38
N ALA A 20 18.10 -4.11 4.25
CA ALA A 20 17.27 -2.99 3.87
C ALA A 20 18.11 -1.74 3.54
N VAL A 21 17.82 -1.12 2.38
CA VAL A 21 18.38 0.17 1.98
C VAL A 21 17.39 1.27 2.34
N ASP A 22 17.81 2.24 3.14
CA ASP A 22 16.97 3.39 3.50
C ASP A 22 16.94 4.45 2.39
N HIS A 23 15.76 5.05 2.20
CA HIS A 23 15.52 6.11 1.23
C HIS A 23 14.81 7.30 1.88
N ALA A 24 15.12 8.49 1.37
CA ALA A 24 14.32 9.69 1.59
C ALA A 24 13.66 10.06 0.26
N ILE A 25 12.34 9.96 0.19
CA ILE A 25 11.55 10.27 -1.01
C ILE A 25 10.82 11.59 -0.76
N ILE A 26 10.82 12.50 -1.72
CA ILE A 26 10.14 13.79 -1.59
C ILE A 26 8.83 13.72 -2.36
N ALA A 27 7.71 13.93 -1.67
CA ALA A 27 6.39 14.05 -2.29
C ALA A 27 6.28 15.34 -3.13
N SER A 28 5.29 15.41 -4.00
CA SER A 28 5.09 16.56 -4.91
C SER A 28 4.86 17.89 -4.18
N ASP A 29 4.40 17.84 -2.93
CA ASP A 29 4.21 18.99 -2.05
C ASP A 29 5.40 19.24 -1.10
N GLY A 30 6.54 18.59 -1.33
CA GLY A 30 7.79 18.79 -0.58
C GLY A 30 7.90 17.99 0.71
N VAL A 31 6.87 17.21 1.09
CA VAL A 31 6.94 16.36 2.28
C VAL A 31 7.99 15.27 2.10
N ARG A 32 8.95 15.19 3.02
CA ARG A 32 9.94 14.12 3.04
C ARG A 32 9.37 12.86 3.68
N LEU A 33 9.42 11.77 2.92
CA LEU A 33 8.99 10.44 3.30
C LEU A 33 10.19 9.55 3.62
N ALA A 34 10.11 8.83 4.72
CA ALA A 34 11.05 7.77 5.06
C ALA A 34 10.56 6.46 4.43
N ALA A 35 11.42 5.84 3.64
CA ALA A 35 11.17 4.54 3.03
C ALA A 35 12.38 3.62 3.20
N TYR A 36 12.18 2.33 3.03
CA TYR A 36 13.26 1.38 2.83
C TYR A 36 12.89 0.39 1.73
N SER A 37 13.91 -0.16 1.07
CA SER A 37 13.74 -1.22 0.09
C SER A 37 14.49 -2.49 0.50
N LEU A 38 13.86 -3.63 0.27
CA LEU A 38 14.44 -4.96 0.32
C LEU A 38 14.51 -5.48 -1.11
N ARG A 39 15.65 -6.03 -1.51
CA ARG A 39 15.88 -6.47 -2.88
C ARG A 39 16.37 -7.92 -2.89
N PRO A 40 15.74 -8.79 -3.70
CA PRO A 40 16.24 -10.14 -3.90
C PRO A 40 17.51 -10.12 -4.76
N GLU A 41 18.24 -11.23 -4.77
CA GLU A 41 19.31 -11.44 -5.73
C GLU A 41 18.75 -11.63 -7.15
N GLY A 42 19.39 -11.01 -8.14
CA GLY A 42 19.05 -11.17 -9.56
C GLY A 42 18.02 -10.15 -10.09
N PRO A 43 17.46 -10.41 -11.29
CA PRO A 43 16.57 -9.47 -11.96
C PRO A 43 15.20 -9.37 -11.27
N VAL A 44 14.73 -8.13 -11.09
CA VAL A 44 13.44 -7.83 -10.46
C VAL A 44 12.35 -7.83 -11.53
N ARG A 45 11.45 -8.83 -11.49
CA ARG A 45 10.24 -8.86 -12.34
C ARG A 45 9.06 -8.08 -11.75
N LEU A 46 9.00 -8.04 -10.42
CA LEU A 46 7.92 -7.44 -9.65
C LEU A 46 8.52 -6.63 -8.52
N HIS A 47 8.05 -5.39 -8.39
CA HIS A 47 8.36 -4.52 -7.27
C HIS A 47 7.08 -4.14 -6.54
N ILE A 48 6.99 -4.52 -5.27
CA ILE A 48 5.82 -4.24 -4.44
C ILE A 48 6.06 -3.00 -3.58
N VAL A 49 5.14 -2.03 -3.65
CA VAL A 49 5.03 -0.94 -2.68
C VAL A 49 4.06 -1.35 -1.56
N LEU A 50 4.52 -1.33 -0.30
CA LEU A 50 3.71 -1.64 0.87
C LEU A 50 3.24 -0.37 1.58
N CYS A 51 1.92 -0.21 1.72
CA CYS A 51 1.28 0.93 2.36
C CYS A 51 0.63 0.53 3.70
N HIS A 52 1.15 1.04 4.81
CA HIS A 52 0.67 0.70 6.15
C HIS A 52 -0.69 1.33 6.51
N GLY A 53 -1.37 0.80 7.53
CA GLY A 53 -2.61 1.35 8.07
C GLY A 53 -2.41 2.58 8.97
N PHE A 54 -3.51 3.23 9.32
CA PHE A 54 -3.50 4.38 10.24
C PHE A 54 -2.87 3.99 11.59
N THR A 55 -2.05 4.88 12.18
CA THR A 55 -1.31 4.66 13.46
C THR A 55 -0.19 3.62 13.42
N ASN A 56 0.16 3.16 12.23
CA ASN A 56 1.25 2.22 11.98
C ASN A 56 2.47 2.92 11.32
N HIS A 57 3.49 2.16 10.92
CA HIS A 57 4.66 2.60 10.15
C HIS A 57 5.36 1.38 9.51
N SER A 58 6.12 1.61 8.44
CA SER A 58 6.82 0.61 7.60
C SER A 58 7.69 -0.38 8.36
N ARG A 59 8.25 0.06 9.49
CA ARG A 59 9.15 -0.72 10.36
C ARG A 59 8.47 -1.44 11.54
N ARG A 60 7.13 -1.53 11.58
CA ARG A 60 6.47 -2.40 12.58
C ARG A 60 6.74 -3.88 12.26
N PRO A 61 6.88 -4.75 13.28
CA PRO A 61 7.25 -6.15 13.08
C PRO A 61 6.36 -6.90 12.08
N GLN A 62 5.05 -6.63 12.07
CA GLN A 62 4.11 -7.28 11.15
C GLN A 62 4.42 -6.91 9.69
N LEU A 63 4.63 -5.63 9.41
CA LEU A 63 4.91 -5.16 8.05
C LEU A 63 6.30 -5.59 7.58
N VAL A 64 7.29 -5.59 8.48
CA VAL A 64 8.63 -6.11 8.19
C VAL A 64 8.60 -7.59 7.85
N ARG A 65 7.83 -8.41 8.58
CA ARG A 65 7.66 -9.84 8.26
C ARG A 65 7.02 -10.05 6.89
N ILE A 66 6.05 -9.23 6.51
CA ILE A 66 5.43 -9.27 5.18
C ILE A 66 6.49 -8.91 4.12
N ALA A 67 7.21 -7.81 4.30
CA ALA A 67 8.23 -7.33 3.37
C ALA A 67 9.36 -8.36 3.18
N SER A 68 9.94 -8.87 4.27
CA SER A 68 11.00 -9.87 4.26
C SER A 68 10.52 -11.17 3.61
N ARG A 69 9.29 -11.62 3.89
CA ARG A 69 8.77 -12.84 3.26
C ARG A 69 8.59 -12.71 1.76
N LEU A 70 8.15 -11.55 1.28
CA LEU A 70 8.02 -11.27 -0.15
C LEU A 70 9.40 -11.20 -0.82
N GLU A 71 10.37 -10.54 -0.19
CA GLU A 71 11.75 -10.48 -0.69
C GLU A 71 12.40 -11.85 -0.79
N SER A 72 12.29 -12.69 0.25
CA SER A 72 12.82 -14.05 0.23
C SER A 72 12.14 -14.95 -0.82
N ALA A 73 11.01 -14.51 -1.37
CA ALA A 73 10.31 -15.17 -2.48
C ALA A 73 10.64 -14.54 -3.86
N GLY A 74 11.70 -13.74 -3.96
CA GLY A 74 12.21 -13.19 -5.21
C GLY A 74 11.53 -11.90 -5.68
N VAL A 75 10.90 -11.14 -4.77
CA VAL A 75 10.16 -9.91 -5.11
C VAL A 75 10.83 -8.69 -4.48
N ALA A 76 11.10 -7.64 -5.26
CA ALA A 76 11.58 -6.39 -4.65
C ALA A 76 10.44 -5.73 -3.86
N VAL A 77 10.76 -5.14 -2.72
CA VAL A 77 9.76 -4.50 -1.85
C VAL A 77 10.26 -3.13 -1.43
N THR A 78 9.43 -2.10 -1.60
CA THR A 78 9.61 -0.80 -0.94
C THR A 78 8.47 -0.58 0.04
N ALA A 79 8.80 -0.37 1.31
CA ALA A 79 7.84 0.06 2.32
C ALA A 79 8.19 1.47 2.77
N PHE A 80 7.17 2.29 3.04
CA PHE A 80 7.36 3.67 3.44
C PHE A 80 6.42 4.06 4.56
N ASP A 81 6.77 5.12 5.28
CA ASP A 81 5.91 5.75 6.26
C ASP A 81 5.08 6.83 5.55
N PHE A 82 3.75 6.78 5.62
CA PHE A 82 2.92 7.91 5.19
C PHE A 82 3.25 9.16 6.01
N ARG A 83 2.98 10.34 5.46
CA ARG A 83 3.08 11.60 6.21
C ARG A 83 2.37 11.51 7.56
N GLY A 84 2.91 12.20 8.54
CA GLY A 84 2.41 12.16 9.91
C GLY A 84 2.77 10.88 10.69
N HIS A 85 3.30 9.84 10.05
CA HIS A 85 3.61 8.56 10.68
C HIS A 85 5.11 8.26 10.71
N GLY A 86 5.51 7.40 11.64
CA GLY A 86 6.87 6.86 11.74
C GLY A 86 7.95 7.94 11.67
N ARG A 87 8.82 7.82 10.66
CA ARG A 87 9.97 8.70 10.40
C ARG A 87 9.72 9.71 9.28
N SER A 88 8.57 9.65 8.62
CA SER A 88 8.17 10.66 7.63
C SER A 88 7.83 11.98 8.29
N GLN A 89 7.92 13.07 7.54
CA GLN A 89 7.52 14.41 7.98
C GLN A 89 6.00 14.62 7.82
N GLY A 90 5.56 15.88 7.90
CA GLY A 90 4.17 16.25 7.67
C GLY A 90 3.18 15.72 8.71
N GLU A 91 1.92 15.82 8.34
CA GLU A 91 0.75 15.49 9.15
C GLU A 91 -0.21 14.62 8.34
N SER A 92 -0.77 13.62 9.00
CA SER A 92 -1.72 12.68 8.43
C SER A 92 -3.09 13.32 8.31
N SER A 93 -3.68 13.25 7.13
CA SER A 93 -5.09 13.56 6.88
C SER A 93 -5.98 12.31 6.94
N VAL A 94 -5.41 11.13 7.18
CA VAL A 94 -6.11 9.85 7.33
C VAL A 94 -6.76 9.41 6.01
N GLY A 95 -5.93 9.35 4.98
CA GLY A 95 -6.32 8.84 3.66
C GLY A 95 -6.77 9.89 2.66
N GLY A 96 -6.54 11.17 2.94
CA GLY A 96 -6.78 12.27 2.01
C GLY A 96 -5.69 12.44 0.96
N ASP A 97 -5.67 13.62 0.32
CA ASP A 97 -4.86 13.86 -0.89
C ASP A 97 -3.37 13.93 -0.61
N GLY A 98 -2.98 14.27 0.62
CA GLY A 98 -1.58 14.21 1.03
C GLY A 98 -1.03 12.79 0.99
N GLU A 99 -1.71 11.83 1.60
CA GLU A 99 -1.30 10.43 1.55
C GLU A 99 -1.35 9.85 0.12
N LEU A 100 -2.25 10.36 -0.73
CA LEU A 100 -2.26 10.01 -2.16
C LEU A 100 -1.00 10.51 -2.87
N ALA A 101 -0.61 11.77 -2.63
CA ALA A 101 0.64 12.34 -3.16
C ALA A 101 1.88 11.59 -2.64
N ASP A 102 1.84 11.11 -1.40
CA ASP A 102 2.92 10.31 -0.84
C ASP A 102 3.11 8.99 -1.60
N LEU A 103 2.02 8.25 -1.80
CA LEU A 103 2.05 6.99 -2.54
C LEU A 103 2.49 7.21 -3.99
N ASP A 104 1.99 8.27 -4.64
CA ASP A 104 2.38 8.59 -6.01
C ASP A 104 3.89 8.82 -6.15
N ALA A 105 4.49 9.57 -5.22
CA ALA A 105 5.93 9.81 -5.21
C ALA A 105 6.75 8.53 -4.98
N VAL A 106 6.24 7.60 -4.15
CA VAL A 106 6.91 6.31 -3.92
C VAL A 106 6.81 5.41 -5.14
N VAL A 107 5.65 5.34 -5.81
CA VAL A 107 5.50 4.57 -7.05
C VAL A 107 6.38 5.17 -8.16
N ALA A 108 6.44 6.51 -8.28
CA ALA A 108 7.34 7.19 -9.20
C ALA A 108 8.82 6.90 -8.90
N HIS A 109 9.20 6.81 -7.62
CA HIS A 109 10.54 6.40 -7.22
C HIS A 109 10.85 4.97 -7.66
N VAL A 110 9.96 4.02 -7.35
CA VAL A 110 10.11 2.61 -7.72
C VAL A 110 10.22 2.43 -9.23
N ARG A 111 9.36 3.06 -10.03
CA ARG A 111 9.43 2.98 -11.50
C ARG A 111 10.75 3.50 -12.08
N ARG A 112 11.42 4.45 -11.42
CA ARG A 112 12.75 4.91 -11.83
C ARG A 112 13.87 3.96 -11.41
N THR A 113 13.72 3.30 -10.26
CA THR A 113 14.73 2.36 -9.76
C THR A 113 14.67 1.01 -10.49
N ASP A 114 13.47 0.57 -10.86
CA ASP A 114 13.23 -0.72 -11.53
C ASP A 114 12.32 -0.52 -12.77
N PRO A 115 12.84 0.11 -13.84
CA PRO A 115 12.03 0.49 -15.01
C PRO A 115 11.44 -0.69 -15.78
N ASP A 116 12.06 -1.86 -15.71
CA ASP A 116 11.60 -3.08 -16.38
C ASP A 116 10.69 -3.95 -15.49
N ALA A 117 10.56 -3.59 -14.21
CA ALA A 117 9.71 -4.31 -13.28
C ALA A 117 8.27 -3.82 -13.37
N GLN A 118 7.34 -4.75 -13.17
CA GLN A 118 5.96 -4.40 -12.91
C GLN A 118 5.82 -3.92 -11.47
N VAL A 119 5.04 -2.86 -11.25
CA VAL A 119 4.86 -2.24 -9.93
C VAL A 119 3.51 -2.61 -9.36
N ALA A 120 3.51 -3.34 -8.27
CA ALA A 120 2.31 -3.66 -7.51
C ALA A 120 2.21 -2.80 -6.26
N VAL A 121 1.00 -2.43 -5.87
CA VAL A 121 0.73 -1.78 -4.57
C VAL A 121 -0.08 -2.73 -3.71
N ILE A 122 0.40 -2.99 -2.48
CA ILE A 122 -0.38 -3.64 -1.44
C ILE A 122 -0.64 -2.62 -0.33
N GLY A 123 -1.91 -2.27 -0.15
CA GLY A 123 -2.32 -1.38 0.92
C GLY A 123 -3.09 -2.09 2.02
N PHE A 124 -2.93 -1.61 3.24
CA PHE A 124 -3.61 -2.10 4.42
C PHE A 124 -4.45 -1.00 5.10
N SER A 125 -5.73 -1.27 5.38
CA SER A 125 -6.62 -0.32 6.08
C SER A 125 -6.65 1.05 5.38
N MET A 126 -6.25 2.12 6.07
CA MET A 126 -6.04 3.45 5.47
C MET A 126 -5.17 3.39 4.20
N GLY A 127 -4.05 2.65 4.23
CA GLY A 127 -3.18 2.47 3.07
C GLY A 127 -3.86 1.73 1.92
N ALA A 128 -4.83 0.86 2.20
CA ALA A 128 -5.64 0.18 1.17
C ALA A 128 -6.61 1.15 0.50
N SER A 129 -7.25 2.02 1.29
CA SER A 129 -8.09 3.12 0.78
C SER A 129 -7.27 4.08 -0.09
N VAL A 130 -6.06 4.45 0.35
CA VAL A 130 -5.15 5.31 -0.43
C VAL A 130 -4.69 4.61 -1.70
N ALA A 131 -4.38 3.31 -1.64
CA ALA A 131 -3.96 2.52 -2.81
C ALA A 131 -5.06 2.43 -3.88
N ILE A 132 -6.32 2.21 -3.50
CA ILE A 132 -7.46 2.25 -4.43
C ILE A 132 -7.57 3.62 -5.09
N ARG A 133 -7.49 4.70 -4.29
CA ARG A 133 -7.56 6.07 -4.79
C ARG A 133 -6.41 6.38 -5.74
N HIS A 134 -5.18 6.02 -5.37
CA HIS A 134 -3.99 6.21 -6.19
C HIS A 134 -4.06 5.43 -7.50
N ALA A 135 -4.57 4.20 -7.49
CA ALA A 135 -4.74 3.43 -8.71
C ALA A 135 -5.73 4.06 -9.71
N SER A 136 -6.65 4.93 -9.27
CA SER A 136 -7.59 5.63 -10.13
C SER A 136 -7.16 7.07 -10.46
N LEU A 137 -6.60 7.79 -9.49
CA LEU A 137 -6.38 9.24 -9.55
C LEU A 137 -4.88 9.63 -9.58
N GLY A 138 -3.98 8.70 -9.27
CA GLY A 138 -2.54 8.92 -9.24
C GLY A 138 -1.97 9.18 -10.63
N GLN A 139 -0.89 9.95 -10.68
CA GLN A 139 -0.17 10.24 -11.92
C GLN A 139 0.66 9.03 -12.36
N HIS A 140 1.23 8.32 -11.39
CA HIS A 140 2.05 7.13 -11.58
C HIS A 140 1.26 5.91 -11.13
N ARG A 141 0.27 5.49 -11.93
CA ARG A 141 -0.60 4.34 -11.61
C ARG A 141 0.23 3.07 -11.39
N PRO A 142 -0.15 2.15 -10.49
CA PRO A 142 0.47 0.83 -10.39
C PRO A 142 -0.01 -0.08 -11.52
N ASP A 143 0.72 -1.16 -11.76
CA ASP A 143 0.34 -2.19 -12.72
C ASP A 143 -0.61 -3.23 -12.07
N LEU A 144 -0.51 -3.41 -10.75
CA LEU A 144 -1.34 -4.33 -9.97
C LEU A 144 -1.73 -3.72 -8.62
N LEU A 145 -2.94 -4.03 -8.15
CA LEU A 145 -3.46 -3.54 -6.87
C LEU A 145 -3.92 -4.68 -5.96
N VAL A 146 -3.47 -4.66 -4.71
CA VAL A 146 -4.03 -5.48 -3.63
C VAL A 146 -4.49 -4.57 -2.51
N SER A 147 -5.77 -4.65 -2.19
CA SER A 147 -6.41 -3.90 -1.12
C SER A 147 -6.77 -4.84 0.02
N VAL A 148 -6.19 -4.63 1.21
CA VAL A 148 -6.44 -5.44 2.40
C VAL A 148 -7.16 -4.61 3.46
N SER A 149 -8.38 -5.01 3.82
CA SER A 149 -9.23 -4.32 4.80
C SER A 149 -9.47 -2.84 4.47
N ALA A 150 -9.75 -2.48 3.20
CA ALA A 150 -10.11 -1.10 2.85
C ALA A 150 -11.51 -0.73 3.35
N VAL A 151 -11.66 0.51 3.78
CA VAL A 151 -13.00 1.10 3.98
C VAL A 151 -13.52 1.61 2.65
N SER A 152 -14.77 1.31 2.31
CA SER A 152 -15.37 1.76 1.04
C SER A 152 -15.75 3.24 1.02
N ARG A 153 -16.10 3.83 2.17
CA ARG A 153 -16.60 5.21 2.29
C ARG A 153 -15.98 5.91 3.50
N TRP A 154 -15.96 7.24 3.48
CA TRP A 154 -15.52 8.02 4.64
C TRP A 154 -16.57 8.07 5.74
N TYR A 155 -16.15 8.49 6.94
CA TYR A 155 -17.02 8.70 8.10
C TYR A 155 -17.81 7.47 8.58
N VAL A 156 -17.20 6.28 8.48
CA VAL A 156 -17.80 5.03 8.97
C VAL A 156 -17.75 4.99 10.50
N ARG A 157 -18.91 4.85 11.15
CA ARG A 157 -19.05 4.81 12.62
C ARG A 157 -19.81 3.59 13.13
N ASP A 158 -19.93 2.59 12.28
CA ASP A 158 -20.81 1.44 12.49
C ASP A 158 -20.35 0.61 13.70
N SER A 159 -19.03 0.49 13.91
CA SER A 159 -18.44 -0.22 15.05
C SER A 159 -17.99 0.69 16.20
N THR A 160 -17.89 0.12 17.41
CA THR A 160 -17.32 0.80 18.58
C THR A 160 -15.86 1.21 18.34
N SER A 161 -15.09 0.38 17.64
CA SER A 161 -13.70 0.67 17.27
C SER A 161 -13.62 1.92 16.39
N MET A 162 -14.46 2.01 15.37
CA MET A 162 -14.51 3.18 14.50
C MET A 162 -15.04 4.42 15.21
N ARG A 163 -16.01 4.30 16.12
CA ARG A 163 -16.44 5.44 16.96
C ARG A 163 -15.29 5.99 17.82
N ARG A 164 -14.41 5.11 18.35
CA ARG A 164 -13.21 5.54 19.09
C ARG A 164 -12.19 6.22 18.18
N VAL A 165 -11.97 5.71 16.97
CA VAL A 165 -11.11 6.37 15.97
C VAL A 165 -11.67 7.75 15.64
N HIS A 166 -12.96 7.87 15.34
CA HIS A 166 -13.59 9.15 15.06
C HIS A 166 -13.52 10.13 16.23
N TRP A 167 -13.76 9.65 17.46
CA TRP A 167 -13.59 10.48 18.65
C TRP A 167 -12.16 11.03 18.77
N LEU A 168 -11.13 10.21 18.47
CA LEU A 168 -9.75 10.67 18.44
C LEU A 168 -9.53 11.74 17.37
N LEU A 169 -10.07 11.55 16.16
CA LEU A 169 -9.88 12.49 15.05
C LEU A 169 -10.63 13.82 15.25
N GLU A 170 -11.77 13.79 15.92
CA GLU A 170 -12.66 14.96 16.09
C GLU A 170 -12.50 15.67 17.43
N SER A 171 -11.83 15.04 18.39
CA SER A 171 -11.54 15.65 19.68
C SER A 171 -10.58 16.82 19.52
N ARG A 172 -10.84 17.92 20.24
CA ARG A 172 -9.90 19.05 20.35
C ARG A 172 -8.54 18.64 20.89
N LEU A 173 -8.51 17.60 21.73
CA LEU A 173 -7.27 17.02 22.27
C LEU A 173 -6.68 15.94 21.36
N GLY A 174 -7.41 15.55 20.31
CA GLY A 174 -7.08 14.49 19.37
C GLY A 174 -5.67 14.56 18.79
N PRO A 175 -5.23 15.71 18.23
CA PRO A 175 -3.87 15.85 17.68
C PRO A 175 -2.78 15.59 18.72
N VAL A 176 -2.95 16.09 19.95
CA VAL A 176 -2.01 15.89 21.06
C VAL A 176 -2.01 14.42 21.49
N THR A 177 -3.18 13.84 21.72
CA THR A 177 -3.33 12.44 22.12
C THR A 177 -2.76 11.50 21.06
N SER A 178 -3.06 11.72 19.77
CA SER A 178 -2.54 10.93 18.66
C SER A 178 -1.02 11.01 18.58
N ARG A 179 -0.45 12.21 18.70
CA ARG A 179 1.00 12.41 18.66
C ARG A 179 1.72 11.70 19.80
N LEU A 180 1.17 11.76 21.01
CA LEU A 180 1.80 11.19 22.20
C LEU A 180 1.58 9.67 22.32
N ALA A 181 0.34 9.20 22.13
CA ALA A 181 -0.03 7.80 22.36
C ALA A 181 0.22 6.91 21.13
N LEU A 182 -0.07 7.42 19.94
CA LEU A 182 -0.04 6.64 18.69
C LEU A 182 1.15 6.98 17.81
N ARG A 183 1.90 8.04 18.17
CA ARG A 183 3.01 8.60 17.38
C ARG A 183 2.59 9.01 15.97
N THR A 184 1.32 9.40 15.81
CA THR A 184 0.78 9.94 14.57
C THR A 184 0.46 11.40 14.75
N ARG A 185 1.05 12.25 13.91
CA ARG A 185 0.71 13.68 13.84
C ARG A 185 -0.48 13.84 12.91
N LEU A 186 -1.60 14.31 13.45
CA LEU A 186 -2.82 14.55 12.69
C LEU A 186 -2.83 15.97 12.16
N GLY A 187 -3.24 16.13 10.92
CA GLY A 187 -3.53 17.43 10.34
C GLY A 187 -4.91 17.93 10.74
N GLY A 188 -5.26 19.12 10.26
CA GLY A 188 -6.60 19.67 10.38
C GLY A 188 -7.66 18.87 9.58
N PRO A 189 -8.94 19.23 9.72
CA PRO A 189 -10.00 18.63 8.92
C PRO A 189 -9.77 18.87 7.43
N TRP A 190 -10.30 17.98 6.61
CA TRP A 190 -10.25 18.15 5.15
C TRP A 190 -10.99 19.41 4.72
N ALA A 191 -10.30 20.29 4.00
CA ALA A 191 -10.93 21.46 3.37
C ALA A 191 -11.94 21.02 2.30
N THR A 192 -11.56 20.03 1.51
CA THR A 192 -12.43 19.36 0.53
C THR A 192 -12.42 17.87 0.85
N ARG A 193 -13.60 17.25 0.91
CA ARG A 193 -13.72 15.82 1.15
C ARG A 193 -13.00 15.06 0.01
N PRO A 194 -11.98 14.24 0.31
CA PRO A 194 -11.29 13.45 -0.70
C PRO A 194 -12.25 12.48 -1.39
N VAL A 195 -11.98 12.12 -2.64
CA VAL A 195 -12.74 11.08 -3.35
C VAL A 195 -12.72 9.78 -2.53
N PRO A 196 -13.86 9.23 -2.10
CA PRO A 196 -13.88 8.01 -1.31
C PRO A 196 -13.47 6.79 -2.16
N PRO A 197 -12.96 5.71 -1.53
CA PRO A 197 -12.50 4.53 -2.26
C PRO A 197 -13.55 3.89 -3.16
N ILE A 198 -14.83 3.93 -2.80
CA ILE A 198 -15.92 3.42 -3.64
C ILE A 198 -16.12 4.21 -4.94
N GLU A 199 -15.93 5.53 -4.92
CA GLU A 199 -15.98 6.37 -6.13
C GLU A 199 -14.72 6.15 -6.98
N ALA A 200 -13.55 6.06 -6.35
CA ALA A 200 -12.30 5.81 -7.04
C ALA A 200 -12.28 4.43 -7.73
N ILE A 201 -12.73 3.36 -7.05
CA ILE A 201 -12.76 2.02 -7.65
C ILE A 201 -13.81 1.91 -8.76
N ALA A 202 -14.91 2.68 -8.68
CA ALA A 202 -15.91 2.72 -9.74
C ALA A 202 -15.37 3.33 -11.05
N ALA A 203 -14.36 4.20 -10.96
CA ALA A 203 -13.67 4.78 -12.10
C ALA A 203 -12.41 3.99 -12.51
N LEU A 204 -12.07 2.89 -11.82
CA LEU A 204 -10.86 2.14 -12.06
C LEU A 204 -10.99 1.25 -13.30
N GLN A 205 -10.03 1.38 -14.22
CA GLN A 205 -9.96 0.58 -15.45
C GLN A 205 -8.53 0.06 -15.67
N GLY A 206 -8.44 -1.15 -16.21
CA GLY A 206 -7.20 -1.75 -16.73
C GLY A 206 -6.14 -2.10 -15.68
N ILE A 207 -6.50 -2.17 -14.40
CA ILE A 207 -5.58 -2.57 -13.33
C ILE A 207 -6.14 -3.81 -12.65
N PRO A 208 -5.52 -5.00 -12.85
CA PRO A 208 -5.89 -6.19 -12.11
C PRO A 208 -5.84 -5.90 -10.61
N THR A 209 -6.98 -6.15 -9.96
CA THR A 209 -7.20 -5.76 -8.57
C THR A 209 -7.67 -6.97 -7.75
N LEU A 210 -7.06 -7.15 -6.58
CA LEU A 210 -7.47 -8.11 -5.56
C LEU A 210 -7.97 -7.36 -4.32
N LEU A 211 -9.19 -7.68 -3.89
CA LEU A 211 -9.75 -7.23 -2.63
C LEU A 211 -9.65 -8.36 -1.60
N VAL A 212 -9.06 -8.08 -0.44
CA VAL A 212 -8.93 -9.03 0.66
C VAL A 212 -9.55 -8.42 1.91
N HIS A 213 -10.42 -9.15 2.59
CA HIS A 213 -11.09 -8.69 3.81
C HIS A 213 -11.30 -9.82 4.81
N GLY A 214 -11.37 -9.47 6.09
CA GLY A 214 -11.61 -10.42 7.17
C GLY A 214 -13.07 -10.54 7.55
N ASP A 215 -13.55 -11.74 7.83
CA ASP A 215 -14.89 -11.94 8.41
C ASP A 215 -14.96 -11.55 9.90
N ARG A 216 -13.81 -11.37 10.56
CA ARG A 216 -13.68 -10.96 11.97
C ARG A 216 -13.07 -9.55 12.13
N ASP A 217 -13.17 -8.73 11.10
CA ASP A 217 -12.69 -7.35 11.14
C ASP A 217 -13.52 -6.50 12.14
N ILE A 218 -12.87 -6.03 13.21
CA ILE A 218 -13.53 -5.30 14.30
C ILE A 218 -13.74 -3.81 14.00
N TYR A 219 -13.15 -3.28 12.92
CA TYR A 219 -13.32 -1.89 12.52
C TYR A 219 -14.51 -1.78 11.58
N PHE A 220 -14.54 -2.59 10.53
CA PHE A 220 -15.63 -2.60 9.57
C PHE A 220 -15.72 -3.93 8.83
N GLY A 221 -16.93 -4.43 8.65
CA GLY A 221 -17.18 -5.77 8.13
C GLY A 221 -16.89 -5.95 6.63
N PRO A 222 -16.97 -7.20 6.13
CA PRO A 222 -16.70 -7.55 4.74
C PRO A 222 -17.64 -6.87 3.73
N ASP A 223 -18.73 -6.27 4.16
CA ASP A 223 -19.63 -5.50 3.30
C ASP A 223 -18.93 -4.31 2.63
N HIS A 224 -17.86 -3.77 3.22
CA HIS A 224 -17.05 -2.75 2.56
C HIS A 224 -16.32 -3.31 1.33
N ALA A 225 -15.71 -4.49 1.44
CA ALA A 225 -15.04 -5.12 0.30
C ALA A 225 -16.04 -5.59 -0.76
N ARG A 226 -17.22 -6.08 -0.35
CA ARG A 226 -18.32 -6.41 -1.28
C ARG A 226 -18.83 -5.16 -2.02
N ALA A 227 -18.99 -4.03 -1.32
CA ALA A 227 -19.39 -2.77 -1.93
C ALA A 227 -18.35 -2.27 -2.93
N LEU A 228 -17.05 -2.38 -2.61
CA LEU A 228 -15.97 -2.05 -3.54
C LEU A 228 -15.99 -2.95 -4.78
N GLN A 229 -16.15 -4.26 -4.60
CA GLN A 229 -16.25 -5.21 -5.72
C GLN A 229 -17.45 -4.89 -6.63
N ALA A 230 -18.61 -4.59 -6.04
CA ALA A 230 -19.83 -4.31 -6.77
C ALA A 230 -19.76 -2.99 -7.56
N ALA A 231 -19.03 -1.99 -7.04
CA ALA A 231 -18.86 -0.71 -7.69
C ALA A 231 -17.84 -0.74 -8.85
N ALA A 232 -16.85 -1.64 -8.79
CA ALA A 232 -15.78 -1.70 -9.77
C ALA A 232 -16.24 -2.27 -11.13
N PRO A 233 -15.91 -1.62 -12.27
CA PRO A 233 -16.35 -2.05 -13.60
C PRO A 233 -15.93 -3.48 -13.96
N GLU A 234 -14.70 -3.85 -13.64
CA GLU A 234 -14.10 -5.15 -13.98
C GLU A 234 -14.32 -6.23 -12.91
N ARG A 235 -15.12 -5.96 -11.87
CA ARG A 235 -15.43 -6.87 -10.76
C ARG A 235 -14.20 -7.63 -10.24
N PRO A 236 -13.33 -6.97 -9.47
CA PRO A 236 -12.08 -7.56 -8.98
C PRO A 236 -12.32 -8.83 -8.17
N GLU A 237 -11.29 -9.69 -8.12
CA GLU A 237 -11.33 -10.87 -7.28
C GLU A 237 -11.46 -10.45 -5.80
N LEU A 238 -12.37 -11.10 -5.07
CA LEU A 238 -12.64 -10.81 -3.66
C LEU A 238 -12.39 -12.04 -2.79
N TRP A 239 -11.49 -11.91 -1.82
CA TRP A 239 -11.25 -12.90 -0.79
C TRP A 239 -11.79 -12.41 0.55
N VAL A 240 -12.88 -13.01 1.02
CA VAL A 240 -13.28 -12.92 2.42
C VAL A 240 -12.61 -14.07 3.17
N VAL A 241 -11.62 -13.75 4.00
CA VAL A 241 -10.77 -14.74 4.66
C VAL A 241 -11.37 -15.10 6.03
N ALA A 242 -11.72 -16.37 6.21
CA ALA A 242 -12.30 -16.88 7.44
C ALA A 242 -11.32 -16.78 8.62
N GLY A 243 -11.79 -16.23 9.74
CA GLY A 243 -11.00 -16.01 10.95
C GLY A 243 -10.01 -14.83 10.88
N PHE A 244 -9.87 -14.18 9.73
CA PHE A 244 -8.96 -13.04 9.57
C PHE A 244 -9.59 -11.78 10.19
N GLY A 245 -8.81 -11.09 11.02
CA GLY A 245 -9.20 -9.83 11.65
C GLY A 245 -9.00 -8.65 10.73
N HIS A 246 -8.23 -7.66 11.18
CA HIS A 246 -7.99 -6.42 10.44
C HIS A 246 -6.53 -6.31 9.95
N ALA A 247 -6.38 -6.04 8.65
CA ALA A 247 -5.19 -5.47 8.02
C ALA A 247 -3.86 -6.20 8.35
N GLU A 248 -2.73 -5.48 8.36
CA GLU A 248 -1.39 -6.04 8.59
C GLU A 248 -1.25 -6.81 9.91
N GLY A 249 -2.07 -6.48 10.91
CA GLY A 249 -2.06 -7.13 12.22
C GLY A 249 -2.52 -8.59 12.21
N SER A 250 -3.29 -8.98 11.20
CA SER A 250 -3.88 -10.33 11.08
C SER A 250 -3.24 -11.15 9.97
N MET A 251 -2.25 -10.60 9.25
CA MET A 251 -1.62 -11.26 8.10
C MET A 251 -0.84 -12.49 8.54
N THR A 252 -1.17 -13.64 7.95
CA THR A 252 -0.42 -14.89 8.13
C THR A 252 0.58 -15.07 6.99
N ALA A 253 1.64 -15.84 7.25
CA ALA A 253 2.60 -16.23 6.22
C ALA A 253 1.92 -16.85 4.99
N GLY A 254 0.95 -17.75 5.20
CA GLY A 254 0.20 -18.38 4.12
C GLY A 254 -0.66 -17.40 3.32
N LEU A 255 -1.26 -16.39 3.94
CA LEU A 255 -2.02 -15.36 3.22
C LEU A 255 -1.09 -14.47 2.38
N VAL A 256 0.09 -14.11 2.91
CA VAL A 256 1.13 -13.39 2.14
C VAL A 256 1.55 -14.19 0.91
N ASP A 257 1.79 -15.50 1.05
CA ASP A 257 2.17 -16.36 -0.06
C ASP A 257 1.06 -16.48 -1.11
N ARG A 258 -0.19 -16.57 -0.66
CA ARG A 258 -1.35 -16.64 -1.55
C ARG A 258 -1.53 -15.36 -2.34
N ILE A 259 -1.37 -14.19 -1.71
CA ILE A 259 -1.40 -12.88 -2.37
C ILE A 259 -0.26 -12.77 -3.39
N ARG A 260 0.96 -13.16 -3.02
CA ARG A 260 2.10 -13.20 -3.95
C ARG A 260 1.79 -14.10 -5.15
N GLY A 261 1.23 -15.29 -4.91
CA GLY A 261 0.82 -16.20 -5.98
C GLY A 261 -0.21 -15.59 -6.92
N TRP A 262 -1.16 -14.81 -6.40
CA TRP A 262 -2.10 -14.05 -7.22
C TRP A 262 -1.40 -12.98 -8.06
N LEU A 263 -0.52 -12.17 -7.46
CA LEU A 263 0.26 -11.16 -8.16
C LEU A 263 1.06 -11.78 -9.32
N MET A 264 1.77 -12.89 -9.07
CA MET A 264 2.56 -13.56 -10.11
C MET A 264 1.71 -14.07 -11.26
N ARG A 265 0.51 -14.60 -11.00
CA ARG A 265 -0.42 -15.01 -12.07
C ARG A 265 -0.94 -13.81 -12.86
N ALA A 266 -1.29 -12.72 -12.20
CA ALA A 266 -1.76 -11.51 -12.86
C ALA A 266 -0.70 -10.90 -13.79
N LEU A 267 0.58 -10.94 -13.39
CA LEU A 267 1.73 -10.52 -14.23
C LEU A 267 1.85 -11.33 -15.53
N ASP A 268 1.60 -12.64 -15.47
CA ASP A 268 1.76 -13.50 -16.64
C ASP A 268 0.57 -13.37 -17.61
N VAL A 269 -0.63 -13.02 -17.12
CA VAL A 269 -1.81 -12.71 -17.95
C VAL A 269 -1.62 -11.40 -18.72
N ASP A 270 -1.13 -10.34 -18.08
CA ASP A 270 -0.92 -9.06 -18.76
C ASP A 270 0.11 -9.16 -19.91
N ARG A 271 1.18 -9.94 -19.68
CA ARG A 271 2.18 -10.22 -20.73
C ARG A 271 1.65 -11.02 -21.91
N THR A 272 0.68 -11.90 -21.71
CA THR A 272 0.09 -12.69 -22.81
C THR A 272 -0.90 -11.86 -23.62
N GLN A 273 -1.59 -10.90 -23.00
CA GLN A 273 -2.44 -9.94 -23.73
C GLN A 273 -1.61 -8.91 -24.53
N HIS A 274 -0.42 -8.54 -24.06
CA HIS A 274 0.52 -7.67 -24.78
C HIS A 274 1.42 -8.40 -25.80
N ARG A 275 1.40 -9.74 -25.88
CA ARG A 275 2.13 -10.55 -26.88
C ARG A 275 1.16 -11.27 -27.83
N LEU A 276 0.73 -10.61 -28.92
CA LEU A 276 0.62 -11.08 -30.33
C LEU A 276 -0.57 -10.43 -31.11
N PRO A 277 -0.48 -10.24 -32.45
CA PRO A 277 0.72 -10.27 -33.31
C PRO A 277 0.82 -9.14 -34.36
N GLY A 278 1.95 -8.43 -34.36
CA GLY A 278 2.44 -7.62 -35.49
C GLY A 278 3.70 -8.23 -36.09
N ALA A 279 3.59 -9.39 -36.73
CA ALA A 279 4.62 -9.92 -37.62
C ALA A 279 3.96 -10.86 -38.63
N VAL A 280 3.48 -10.29 -39.73
CA VAL A 280 3.23 -11.05 -40.95
C VAL A 280 4.62 -11.43 -41.49
N PRO A 281 4.96 -12.73 -41.63
CA PRO A 281 6.19 -13.08 -42.33
C PRO A 281 6.05 -12.64 -43.79
N ALA A 282 6.99 -11.83 -44.25
CA ALA A 282 7.09 -11.42 -45.64
C ALA A 282 7.04 -12.68 -46.52
N ARG A 283 6.01 -12.78 -47.35
CA ARG A 283 5.97 -13.79 -48.42
C ARG A 283 7.11 -13.46 -49.37
N ASN A 284 8.12 -14.32 -49.38
CA ASN A 284 9.14 -14.36 -50.41
C ASN A 284 8.45 -14.72 -51.73
N SER A 285 8.14 -13.72 -52.56
CA SER A 285 7.84 -13.92 -53.98
C SER A 285 9.13 -13.71 -54.76
N GLY A 286 9.94 -14.76 -54.83
CA GLY A 286 11.08 -14.87 -55.72
C GLY A 286 11.04 -16.22 -56.42
N ALA A 287 10.60 -16.21 -57.69
CA ALA A 287 10.85 -17.19 -58.76
C ALA A 287 10.02 -16.72 -59.97
N SER A 288 10.59 -15.95 -60.91
CA SER A 288 11.35 -16.41 -62.08
C SER A 288 10.47 -16.89 -63.25
N ALA A 289 10.23 -16.00 -64.21
CA ALA A 289 10.40 -16.16 -65.66
C ALA A 289 10.00 -14.86 -66.37
#